data_AF-A0A937KEM8-F1
#
_entry.id   AF-A0A937KEM8-F1
#
_cell.length_a   1.000
_cell.length_b   1.000
_cell.length_c   1.000
_cell.angle_alpha   90.00
_cell.angle_beta   90.00
_cell.angle_gamma   90.00
#
_symmetry.space_group_name_H-M   'P 1'
#
loop_
_entity.id
_entity.type
_entity.pdbx_description
1 polymer ?
#
loop_
_entity_poly.entity_id
_entity_poly.type
_entity_poly.pdbx_seq_one_letter_code
_entity_poly.pdbx_strand_id
1 'polypeptide(L)'
;MGEEMAFSLLGMYIFHFSAYFIICLSVELLYTRLPSQVGYAYLASVFIKIGVFVLVFKSAIFGAEDLSMAERLSIVVPMFLFLIFEATYCGRLMNSQQA
;
A
#
# COMPACT_ATOMS: atom_id res chain seq x y z
N MET A 1 -26.54 15.03 -2.53
CA MET A 1 -26.40 14.60 -1.12
C MET A 1 -25.00 14.06 -0.99
N GLY A 2 -24.11 14.77 -0.30
CA GLY A 2 -22.77 14.24 -0.02
C GLY A 2 -22.93 13.18 1.07
N GLU A 3 -22.65 11.93 0.75
CA GLU A 3 -22.57 10.88 1.77
C GLU A 3 -21.40 11.22 2.70
N GLU A 4 -21.70 11.45 3.98
CA GLU A 4 -20.71 11.65 5.02
C GLU A 4 -20.10 10.28 5.32
N MET A 5 -19.04 9.93 4.60
CA MET A 5 -18.34 8.66 4.75
C MET A 5 -17.80 8.52 6.18
N ALA A 6 -17.89 7.33 6.77
CA ALA A 6 -17.37 7.02 8.11
C ALA A 6 -15.83 7.21 8.26
N PHE A 7 -15.14 7.48 7.15
CA PHE A 7 -13.70 7.70 7.09
C PHE A 7 -13.31 8.64 5.96
N SER A 8 -12.14 9.28 6.10
CA SER A 8 -11.59 10.16 5.07
C SER A 8 -10.99 9.35 3.91
N LEU A 9 -11.70 9.29 2.78
CA LEU A 9 -11.19 8.71 1.53
C LEU A 9 -9.87 9.37 1.09
N LEU A 10 -9.80 10.69 1.18
CA LEU A 10 -8.59 11.44 0.82
C LEU A 10 -7.39 11.00 1.67
N GLY A 11 -7.59 10.82 2.98
CA GLY A 11 -6.55 10.32 3.89
C GLY A 11 -6.02 8.94 3.48
N MET A 12 -6.91 8.07 2.98
CA MET A 12 -6.54 6.74 2.49
C MET A 12 -5.69 6.78 1.22
N TYR A 13 -6.07 7.61 0.24
CA TYR A 13 -5.26 7.80 -0.96
C TYR A 13 -3.89 8.39 -0.66
N ILE A 14 -3.82 9.39 0.24
CA ILE A 14 -2.54 10.00 0.67
C ILE A 14 -1.68 8.97 1.40
N PHE A 15 -2.27 8.15 2.27
CA PHE A 15 -1.55 7.07 2.95
C PHE A 15 -0.95 6.08 1.94
N HIS A 16 -1.74 5.58 0.99
CA HIS A 16 -1.22 4.63 0.01
C HIS A 16 -0.19 5.25 -0.94
N PHE A 17 -0.36 6.51 -1.32
CA PHE A 17 0.60 7.24 -2.16
C PHE A 17 1.93 7.49 -1.44
N SER A 18 1.90 7.93 -0.18
CA SER A 18 3.11 8.12 0.62
C SER A 18 3.81 6.79 0.90
N ALA A 19 3.06 5.73 1.23
CA ALA A 19 3.61 4.39 1.39
C ALA A 19 4.27 3.89 0.09
N TYR A 20 3.63 4.08 -1.06
CA TYR A 20 4.19 3.78 -2.37
C TYR A 20 5.56 4.44 -2.57
N PHE A 21 5.64 5.74 -2.33
CA PHE A 21 6.89 6.48 -2.49
C PHE A 21 7.99 5.98 -1.56
N ILE A 22 7.67 5.72 -0.30
CA ILE A 22 8.61 5.18 0.70
C ILE A 22 9.12 3.79 0.28
N ILE A 23 8.21 2.91 -0.19
CA ILE A 23 8.57 1.55 -0.59
C ILE A 23 9.47 1.58 -1.84
N CYS A 24 9.11 2.34 -2.86
CA CYS A 24 9.92 2.48 -4.08
C CYS A 24 11.32 3.00 -3.76
N LEU A 25 11.44 4.08 -2.98
CA LEU A 25 12.75 4.62 -2.58
C LEU A 25 13.57 3.62 -1.75
N SER A 26 12.92 2.90 -0.81
CA SER A 26 13.60 1.91 0.02
C SER A 26 14.13 0.74 -0.82
N VAL A 27 13.32 0.29 -1.79
CA VAL A 27 13.67 -0.77 -2.73
C VAL A 27 14.80 -0.35 -3.66
N GLU A 28 14.78 0.87 -4.19
CA GLU A 28 15.87 1.42 -5.02
C GLU A 28 17.18 1.54 -4.23
N LEU A 29 17.11 2.09 -3.02
CA LEU A 29 18.29 2.22 -2.16
C LEU A 29 18.87 0.85 -1.85
N LEU A 30 18.03 -0.13 -1.55
CA LEU A 30 18.47 -1.49 -1.29
C LEU A 30 19.05 -2.13 -2.54
N TYR A 31 18.47 -1.91 -3.72
CA TYR A 31 18.98 -2.42 -4.99
C TYR A 31 20.44 -2.01 -5.22
N THR A 32 20.84 -0.79 -4.84
CA THR A 32 22.24 -0.35 -4.98
C THR A 32 23.24 -1.07 -4.07
N ARG A 33 22.77 -1.70 -2.98
CA ARG A 33 23.64 -2.32 -1.95
C ARG A 33 23.53 -3.84 -1.92
N LEU A 34 22.30 -4.35 -2.00
CA LEU A 34 21.93 -5.76 -1.88
C LEU A 34 20.87 -6.11 -2.93
N PRO A 35 21.26 -6.14 -4.21
CA PRO A 35 20.33 -6.33 -5.30
C PRO A 35 19.50 -7.64 -5.18
N SER A 36 20.16 -8.73 -4.77
CA SER A 36 19.57 -10.07 -4.65
C SER A 36 18.49 -10.18 -3.57
N GLN A 37 18.37 -9.19 -2.68
CA GLN A 37 17.43 -9.20 -1.55
C GLN A 37 16.21 -8.29 -1.79
N VAL A 38 16.13 -7.63 -2.95
CA VAL A 38 15.07 -6.65 -3.27
C VAL A 38 13.67 -7.26 -3.21
N GLY A 39 13.48 -8.50 -3.69
CA GLY A 39 12.18 -9.17 -3.62
C GLY A 39 11.71 -9.42 -2.18
N TYR A 40 12.62 -9.84 -1.30
CA TYR A 40 12.30 -10.04 0.12
C TYR A 40 12.00 -8.73 0.83
N ALA A 41 12.75 -7.67 0.53
CA ALA A 41 12.50 -6.36 1.10
C ALA A 41 11.18 -5.74 0.64
N TYR A 42 10.80 -5.93 -0.62
CA TYR A 42 9.49 -5.54 -1.12
C TYR A 42 8.39 -6.27 -0.36
N LEU A 43 8.48 -7.61 -0.23
CA LEU A 43 7.49 -8.41 0.49
C LEU A 43 7.37 -7.98 1.97
N ALA A 44 8.49 -7.76 2.66
CA ALA A 44 8.51 -7.26 4.02
C ALA A 44 7.86 -5.87 4.14
N SER A 45 8.12 -4.99 3.17
CA SER A 45 7.53 -3.65 3.12
C SER A 45 6.02 -3.69 2.92
N VAL A 46 5.51 -4.62 2.11
CA VAL A 46 4.06 -4.85 1.95
C VAL A 46 3.43 -5.30 3.28
N PHE A 47 4.04 -6.24 3.99
CA PHE A 47 3.55 -6.66 5.32
C PHE A 47 3.52 -5.50 6.32
N ILE A 48 4.58 -4.69 6.36
CA ILE A 48 4.65 -3.51 7.22
C ILE A 48 3.55 -2.50 6.83
N LYS A 49 3.39 -2.21 5.54
CA LYS A 49 2.36 -1.30 5.02
C LYS A 49 0.96 -1.73 5.43
N ILE A 50 0.64 -3.02 5.30
CA ILE A 50 -0.66 -3.58 5.72
C ILE A 50 -0.83 -3.44 7.23
N GLY A 51 0.20 -3.77 8.03
CA GLY A 51 0.16 -3.60 9.48
C GLY A 51 -0.09 -2.15 9.90
N VAL A 52 0.67 -1.20 9.33
CA VAL A 52 0.50 0.23 9.59
C VAL A 52 -0.88 0.71 9.14
N PHE A 53 -1.36 0.26 7.98
CA PHE A 53 -2.68 0.60 7.47
C PHE A 53 -3.79 0.22 8.47
N VAL A 54 -3.74 -1.01 9.00
CA VAL A 54 -4.71 -1.49 9.99
C VAL A 54 -4.66 -0.66 11.28
N LEU A 55 -3.47 -0.24 11.71
CA LEU A 55 -3.32 0.59 12.92
C LEU A 55 -3.83 2.03 12.72
N VAL A 56 -3.54 2.63 11.57
CA VAL A 56 -3.95 4.02 11.25
C VAL A 56 -5.45 4.10 11.00
N PHE A 57 -6.02 3.16 10.25
CA PHE A 57 -7.43 3.13 9.88
C PHE A 57 -8.26 2.18 10.78
N LYS A 58 -7.84 1.98 12.03
CA LYS A 58 -8.49 1.05 12.97
C LYS A 58 -9.99 1.30 13.14
N SER A 59 -10.45 2.55 13.08
CA SER A 59 -11.87 2.90 13.21
C SER A 59 -12.66 2.47 11.98
N ALA A 60 -12.09 2.57 10.79
CA ALA A 60 -12.72 2.10 9.56
C ALA A 60 -12.70 0.56 9.47
N ILE A 61 -11.70 -0.12 10.05
CA ILE A 61 -11.57 -1.57 9.95
C ILE A 61 -12.29 -2.32 11.09
N PHE A 62 -12.22 -1.79 12.32
CA PHE A 62 -12.77 -2.42 13.54
C PHE A 62 -13.89 -1.58 14.18
N GLY A 63 -14.35 -0.52 13.52
CA GLY A 63 -15.48 0.27 14.00
C GLY A 63 -16.73 -0.58 14.12
N ALA A 64 -17.58 -0.22 15.08
CA ALA A 64 -18.89 -0.86 15.26
C ALA A 64 -19.93 -0.37 14.24
N GLU A 65 -19.56 0.57 13.36
CA GLU A 65 -20.41 1.03 12.27
C GLU A 65 -20.41 0.00 11.14
N ASP A 66 -21.62 -0.44 10.76
CA ASP A 66 -21.81 -1.33 9.63
C ASP A 66 -21.50 -0.58 8.32
N LEU A 67 -20.24 -0.68 7.88
CA LEU A 67 -19.84 -0.17 6.57
C LEU A 67 -20.65 -0.86 5.46
N SER A 68 -21.23 -0.04 4.59
CA SER A 68 -21.88 -0.50 3.37
C SER A 68 -20.88 -1.23 2.46
N MET A 69 -21.39 -2.04 1.53
CA MET A 69 -20.54 -2.71 0.55
C MET A 69 -19.72 -1.70 -0.28
N ALA A 70 -20.29 -0.54 -0.61
CA ALA A 70 -19.64 0.52 -1.37
C ALA A 70 -18.44 1.13 -0.61
N GLU A 71 -18.60 1.35 0.70
CA GLU A 71 -17.52 1.84 1.56
C GLU A 71 -16.39 0.83 1.69
N ARG A 72 -16.70 -0.46 1.91
CA ARG A 72 -15.69 -1.52 1.95
C ARG A 72 -14.91 -1.61 0.64
N LEU A 73 -15.60 -1.50 -0.49
CA LEU A 73 -14.95 -1.51 -1.81
C LEU A 73 -14.05 -0.29 -1.99
N SER A 74 -14.45 0.86 -1.48
CA SER A 74 -13.66 2.10 -1.50
C SER A 74 -12.39 2.02 -0.64
N ILE A 75 -12.30 1.05 0.28
CA ILE A 75 -11.09 0.72 1.03
C ILE A 75 -10.18 -0.24 0.25
N VAL A 76 -10.80 -1.30 -0.26
CA VAL A 76 -10.08 -2.41 -0.91
C VAL A 76 -9.50 -2.01 -2.27
N VAL A 77 -10.25 -1.24 -3.07
CA VAL A 77 -9.83 -0.85 -4.42
C VAL A 77 -8.53 -0.03 -4.41
N PRO A 78 -8.41 1.06 -3.62
CA PRO A 78 -7.14 1.79 -3.52
C PRO A 78 -5.98 0.90 -3.07
N MET A 79 -6.20 0.04 -2.08
CA MET A 79 -5.18 -0.86 -1.56
C MET A 79 -4.58 -1.73 -2.67
N PHE A 80 -5.43 -2.41 -3.45
CA PHE A 80 -4.97 -3.27 -4.55
C PHE A 80 -4.37 -2.49 -5.71
N LEU A 81 -4.94 -1.33 -6.06
CA LEU A 81 -4.38 -0.47 -7.11
C LEU A 81 -2.94 -0.10 -6.80
N PHE A 82 -2.67 0.41 -5.59
CA PHE A 82 -1.30 0.75 -5.20
C PHE A 82 -0.39 -0.46 -5.09
N LEU A 83 -0.86 -1.60 -4.59
CA LEU A 83 -0.05 -2.84 -4.55
C LEU A 83 0.36 -3.32 -5.95
N ILE A 84 -0.51 -3.20 -6.95
CA ILE A 84 -0.18 -3.55 -8.34
C ILE A 84 0.87 -2.58 -8.89
N PHE A 85 0.74 -1.28 -8.62
CA PHE A 85 1.78 -0.31 -9.01
C PHE A 85 3.13 -0.59 -8.35
N GLU A 86 3.15 -0.93 -7.06
CA GLU A 86 4.38 -1.30 -6.35
C GLU A 86 4.99 -2.58 -6.93
N ALA A 87 4.17 -3.61 -7.14
CA ALA A 87 4.62 -4.90 -7.66
C ALA A 87 5.16 -4.80 -9.08
N THR A 88 4.52 -3.99 -9.94
CA THR A 88 5.01 -3.76 -11.31
C THR A 88 6.30 -2.96 -11.32
N TYR A 89 6.43 -1.94 -10.48
CA TYR A 89 7.68 -1.17 -10.35
C TYR A 89 8.83 -2.04 -9.84
N CYS A 90 8.63 -2.69 -8.68
CA CYS A 90 9.65 -3.54 -8.06
C CYS A 90 9.97 -4.75 -8.93
N GLY A 91 8.97 -5.36 -9.57
CA GLY A 91 9.15 -6.48 -10.50
C GLY A 91 9.99 -6.10 -11.71
N ARG A 92 9.84 -4.88 -12.25
CA ARG A 92 10.71 -4.37 -13.32
C ARG A 92 12.15 -4.19 -12.84
N LEU A 93 12.34 -3.62 -11.65
CA LEU A 93 13.67 -3.42 -11.06
C LEU A 93 14.40 -4.76 -10.80
N MET A 94 13.65 -5.77 -10.34
CA MET A 94 14.16 -7.13 -10.16
C MET A 94 14.47 -7.82 -11.49
N ASN A 95 13.67 -7.60 -12.53
CA ASN A 95 13.96 -8.19 -13.84
C ASN A 95 15.19 -7.55 -14.50
N SER A 96 15.42 -6.24 -14.29
CA SER A 96 16.64 -5.58 -14.75
C SER A 96 17.92 -6.01 -14.05
N GLN A 97 17.83 -6.80 -12.97
CA GLN A 97 19.00 -7.47 -12.40
C GLN A 97 19.48 -8.69 -13.18
N GLN A 98 18.58 -9.34 -13.92
CA GLN A 98 18.83 -10.61 -14.59
C GLN A 98 19.24 -10.44 -16.06
N ALA A 99 19.26 -9.20 -16.56
CA ALA A 99 19.73 -8.81 -17.89
C ALA A 99 21.13 -8.19 -17.80
#